data_AF-A0A140NMX1-F1
#
_entry.id   AF-A0A140NMX1-F1
#
_cell.length_a   1.000
_cell.length_b   1.000
_cell.length_c   1.000
_cell.angle_alpha   90.00
_cell.angle_beta   90.00
_cell.angle_gamma   90.00
#
_symmetry.space_group_name_H-M   'P 1'
#
loop_
_entity.id
_entity.type
_entity.pdbx_description
1 polymer ?
#
loop_
_entity_poly.entity_id
_entity_poly.type
_entity_poly.pdbx_seq_one_letter_code
_entity_poly.pdbx_strand_id
1 'polypeptide(L)'
;MLTQEWIVTIKVLKQQGKSIKRIARETGLARNTVKKYLQRTDTKPVYQRKAPRASKLDPFKDYIQSRIDTAHPDWIPASVLYEELLALGYQGKRRILSGYLAL
;
A
#
# COMPACT_ATOMS: atom_id res chain seq x y z
N MET A 1 -10.04 10.87 -9.14
CA MET A 1 -9.98 11.47 -7.77
C MET A 1 -10.77 12.76 -7.78
N LEU A 2 -11.30 13.20 -6.64
CA LEU A 2 -12.01 14.48 -6.55
C LEU A 2 -10.96 15.62 -6.50
N THR A 3 -11.10 16.67 -7.33
CA THR A 3 -10.12 17.76 -7.41
C THR A 3 -10.16 18.65 -6.16
N GLN A 4 -9.12 19.46 -5.95
CA GLN A 4 -9.08 20.47 -4.88
C GLN A 4 -10.32 21.37 -4.91
N GLU A 5 -10.73 21.82 -6.10
CA GLU A 5 -11.88 22.70 -6.31
C GLU A 5 -13.17 22.10 -5.74
N TRP A 6 -13.45 20.83 -6.07
CA TRP A 6 -14.62 20.13 -5.56
C TRP A 6 -14.63 20.00 -4.03
N ILE A 7 -13.46 19.80 -3.41
CA ILE A 7 -13.34 19.69 -1.95
C ILE A 7 -13.64 21.05 -1.30
N VAL A 8 -13.11 22.14 -1.88
CA VAL A 8 -13.39 23.51 -1.42
C VAL A 8 -14.87 23.82 -1.57
N THR A 9 -15.48 23.50 -2.71
CA THR A 9 -16.92 23.67 -2.95
C THR A 9 -17.77 22.96 -1.90
N ILE A 10 -17.46 21.69 -1.59
CA ILE A 10 -18.17 20.94 -0.53
C ILE A 10 -18.06 21.65 0.83
N LYS A 11 -16.87 22.14 1.20
CA LYS A 11 -16.63 22.84 2.48
C LYS A 11 -17.37 24.18 2.55
N VAL A 12 -17.31 24.99 1.50
CA VAL A 12 -18.02 26.28 1.39
C VAL A 12 -19.53 26.07 1.51
N LEU A 13 -20.10 25.13 0.77
CA LEU A 13 -21.54 24.83 0.83
C LEU A 13 -21.97 24.36 2.23
N LYS A 14 -21.10 23.63 2.95
CA LYS A 14 -21.36 23.24 4.33
C LYS A 14 -21.28 24.43 5.29
N GLN A 15 -20.33 25.34 5.09
CA GLN A 15 -20.21 26.57 5.89
C GLN A 15 -21.41 27.51 5.69
N GLN A 16 -22.02 27.50 4.51
CA GLN A 16 -23.31 28.16 4.22
C GLN A 16 -24.52 27.48 4.89
N GLY A 17 -24.31 26.46 5.74
CA GLY A 17 -25.39 25.78 6.46
C GLY A 17 -26.13 24.71 5.66
N LYS A 18 -25.72 24.39 4.43
CA LYS A 18 -26.42 23.38 3.62
C LYS A 18 -26.25 21.97 4.20
N SER A 19 -27.31 21.17 4.10
CA SER A 19 -27.30 19.76 4.51
C SER A 19 -26.52 18.91 3.50
N ILE A 20 -25.97 17.78 3.94
CA ILE A 20 -25.25 16.82 3.08
C ILE A 20 -26.11 16.40 1.87
N LYS A 21 -27.42 16.22 2.07
CA LYS A 21 -28.38 15.87 1.01
C LYS A 21 -28.48 16.98 -0.04
N ARG A 22 -28.48 18.25 0.39
CA ARG A 22 -28.52 19.40 -0.50
C ARG A 22 -27.22 19.56 -1.27
N ILE A 23 -26.08 19.45 -0.58
CA ILE A 23 -24.75 19.50 -1.19
C ILE A 23 -24.61 18.42 -2.26
N ALA A 24 -25.02 17.18 -1.97
CA ALA A 24 -24.99 16.08 -2.94
C ALA A 24 -25.84 16.35 -4.20
N ARG A 25 -27.00 17.00 -4.04
CA ARG A 25 -27.85 17.39 -5.18
C ARG A 25 -27.22 18.51 -6.02
N GLU A 26 -26.64 19.52 -5.38
CA GLU A 26 -26.03 20.66 -6.06
C GLU A 26 -24.70 20.30 -6.73
N THR A 27 -23.92 19.39 -6.12
CA THR A 27 -22.60 18.97 -6.64
C THR A 27 -22.65 17.75 -7.55
N GLY A 28 -23.77 17.04 -7.61
CA GLY A 28 -23.88 15.75 -8.31
C GLY A 28 -23.08 14.61 -7.66
N LEU A 29 -22.45 14.85 -6.50
CA LEU A 29 -21.62 13.87 -5.81
C LEU A 29 -22.45 12.95 -4.92
N ALA A 30 -22.03 11.69 -4.83
CA ALA A 30 -22.62 10.75 -3.89
C ALA A 30 -22.54 11.29 -2.45
N ARG A 31 -23.60 11.09 -1.66
CA ARG A 31 -23.68 11.54 -0.25
C ARG A 31 -22.49 11.05 0.59
N ASN A 32 -22.02 9.83 0.33
CA ASN A 32 -20.85 9.25 1.02
C ASN A 32 -19.56 10.00 0.69
N THR A 33 -19.41 10.47 -0.55
CA THR A 33 -18.28 11.32 -0.98
C THR A 33 -18.31 12.66 -0.26
N VAL A 34 -19.47 13.33 -0.26
CA VAL A 34 -19.66 14.59 0.47
C VAL A 34 -19.34 14.41 1.96
N LYS A 35 -19.91 13.39 2.60
CA LYS A 35 -19.66 13.07 4.02
C LYS A 35 -18.16 12.83 4.29
N LYS A 36 -17.49 12.02 3.46
CA LYS A 36 -16.06 11.72 3.57
C LYS A 36 -15.19 12.98 3.50
N TYR A 37 -15.48 13.90 2.58
CA TYR A 37 -14.68 15.11 2.40
C TYR A 37 -15.01 16.22 3.41
N LEU A 38 -16.20 16.22 3.99
CA LEU A 38 -16.51 17.08 5.14
C LEU A 38 -15.82 16.64 6.44
N GLN A 39 -15.61 15.33 6.61
CA GLN A 39 -14.91 14.77 7.77
C GLN A 39 -13.38 14.89 7.67
N ARG A 40 -12.84 15.14 6.47
CA ARG A 40 -11.40 15.35 6.28
C ARG A 40 -11.03 16.80 6.61
N THR A 41 -10.22 16.96 7.66
CA THR A 41 -9.62 18.26 8.03
C THR A 41 -8.74 18.79 6.91
N ASP A 42 -7.97 17.91 6.27
CA ASP A 42 -7.07 18.26 5.17
C ASP A 42 -7.79 18.31 3.82
N THR A 43 -7.62 19.42 3.08
CA THR A 43 -8.15 19.57 1.73
C THR A 43 -7.36 18.75 0.72
N LYS A 44 -6.11 18.33 1.02
CA LYS A 44 -5.29 17.57 0.08
C LYS A 44 -5.77 16.12 -0.01
N PRO A 45 -6.06 15.58 -1.20
CA PRO A 45 -6.21 14.15 -1.37
C PRO A 45 -4.83 13.51 -1.15
N VAL A 46 -4.52 13.16 0.09
CA VAL A 46 -3.30 12.42 0.39
C VAL A 46 -3.45 11.05 -0.23
N TYR A 47 -2.85 10.86 -1.41
CA TYR A 47 -2.57 9.53 -1.92
C TYR A 47 -1.50 8.93 -1.02
N GLN A 48 -1.93 8.22 0.02
CA GLN A 48 -1.04 7.35 0.76
C GLN A 48 -0.83 6.12 -0.11
N ARG A 49 0.30 6.09 -0.84
CA ARG A 49 0.82 4.85 -1.40
C ARG A 49 0.91 3.90 -0.22
N LYS A 50 0.09 2.84 -0.21
CA LYS A 50 0.14 1.85 0.85
C LYS A 50 1.59 1.38 0.93
N ALA A 51 2.21 1.50 2.10
CA ALA A 51 3.53 0.92 2.32
C ALA A 51 3.50 -0.52 1.81
N PRO A 52 4.55 -0.98 1.10
CA PRO A 52 4.58 -2.34 0.59
C PRO A 52 4.25 -3.27 1.76
N ARG A 53 3.24 -4.12 1.56
CA ARG A 53 2.84 -5.09 2.59
C ARG A 53 4.05 -5.91 2.96
N ALA A 54 4.20 -6.20 4.25
CA ALA A 54 5.21 -7.14 4.72
C ALA A 54 5.14 -8.42 3.88
N SER A 55 6.23 -8.74 3.21
CA SER A 55 6.37 -9.95 2.42
C SER A 55 6.54 -11.13 3.37
N LYS A 56 6.00 -12.29 2.98
CA LYS A 56 6.27 -13.54 3.69
C LYS A 56 7.78 -13.87 3.77
N LEU A 57 8.58 -13.26 2.90
CA LEU A 57 10.04 -13.42 2.88
C LEU A 57 10.75 -12.55 3.92
N ASP A 58 10.12 -11.50 4.45
CA ASP A 58 10.77 -10.53 5.33
C ASP A 58 11.46 -11.17 6.54
N PRO A 59 10.87 -12.17 7.25
CA PRO A 59 11.54 -12.82 8.38
C PRO A 59 12.77 -13.65 8.00
N PHE A 60 12.96 -13.96 6.71
CA PHE A 60 14.01 -14.85 6.23
C PHE A 60 15.09 -14.13 5.42
N LYS A 61 14.98 -12.81 5.22
CA LYS A 61 15.94 -12.04 4.42
C LYS A 61 17.36 -12.06 5.01
N ASP A 62 17.48 -11.94 6.32
CA ASP A 62 18.77 -11.95 7.01
C ASP A 62 19.49 -13.30 6.80
N TYR A 63 18.73 -14.41 6.85
CA TYR A 63 19.25 -15.74 6.55
C TYR A 63 19.75 -15.85 5.10
N ILE A 64 18.95 -15.38 4.15
CA ILE A 64 19.31 -15.43 2.71
C ILE A 64 20.58 -14.62 2.46
N GLN A 65 20.70 -13.42 3.03
CA GLN A 65 21.88 -12.56 2.88
C GLN A 65 23.13 -13.23 3.45
N SER A 66 23.04 -13.72 4.69
CA SER A 66 24.13 -14.44 5.35
C SER A 66 24.60 -15.66 4.54
N ARG A 67 23.67 -16.39 3.92
CA ARG A 67 23.99 -17.53 3.04
C ARG A 67 24.67 -17.12 1.74
N ILE A 68 24.26 -16.01 1.13
CA ILE A 68 24.91 -15.47 -0.08
C ILE A 68 26.33 -15.02 0.24
N ASP A 69 26.52 -14.30 1.35
CA ASP A 69 27.83 -13.80 1.77
C ASP A 69 28.80 -14.94 2.09
N THR A 70 28.30 -16.00 2.73
CA THR A 70 29.11 -17.21 3.05
C THR A 70 29.48 -18.02 1.82
N ALA A 71 28.62 -18.03 0.79
CA ALA A 71 28.85 -18.79 -0.42
C ALA A 71 29.84 -18.12 -1.38
N HIS A 72 30.09 -16.82 -1.21
CA HIS A 72 30.96 -16.08 -2.10
C HIS A 72 32.38 -16.69 -2.13
N PRO A 73 32.96 -16.97 -3.31
CA PRO A 73 32.59 -16.50 -4.66
C PRO A 73 31.60 -17.38 -5.44
N ASP A 74 31.16 -18.51 -4.89
CA ASP A 74 30.23 -19.42 -5.55
C ASP A 74 28.78 -18.94 -5.42
N TRP A 75 27.99 -19.15 -6.48
CA TRP A 75 26.59 -18.76 -6.50
C TRP A 75 25.68 -19.94 -6.10
N ILE A 76 24.90 -19.76 -5.03
CA ILE A 76 23.84 -20.70 -4.66
C ILE A 76 22.59 -20.49 -5.54
N PRO A 77 22.10 -21.53 -6.24
CA PRO A 77 20.85 -21.44 -6.99
C PRO A 77 19.65 -21.13 -6.09
N ALA A 78 18.73 -20.30 -6.59
CA ALA A 78 17.50 -19.92 -5.87
C ALA A 78 16.63 -21.13 -5.46
N SER A 79 16.72 -22.25 -6.17
CA SER A 79 16.05 -23.50 -5.81
C SER A 79 16.58 -24.08 -4.50
N VAL A 80 17.90 -24.05 -4.28
CA VAL A 80 18.52 -24.59 -3.05
C VAL A 80 18.12 -23.74 -1.86
N LEU A 81 18.23 -22.41 -1.98
CA LEU A 81 17.77 -21.48 -0.95
C LEU A 81 16.27 -21.65 -0.66
N TYR A 82 15.45 -21.94 -1.66
CA TYR A 82 14.02 -22.17 -1.45
C TYR A 82 13.73 -23.42 -0.62
N GLU A 83 14.41 -24.54 -0.88
CA GLU A 83 14.27 -25.77 -0.08
C GLU A 83 14.72 -25.55 1.37
N GLU A 84 15.82 -24.81 1.59
CA GLU A 84 16.27 -24.45 2.93
C GLU A 84 15.26 -23.58 3.67
N LEU A 85 14.67 -22.61 2.97
CA LEU A 85 13.60 -21.78 3.53
C LEU A 85 12.37 -22.62 3.89
N LEU A 86 11.98 -23.59 3.06
CA LEU A 86 10.87 -24.50 3.37
C LEU A 86 11.15 -25.28 4.65
N ALA A 87 12.38 -25.79 4.84
CA ALA A 87 12.80 -26.47 6.05
C ALA A 87 12.75 -25.56 7.29
N LEU A 88 13.03 -24.26 7.13
CA LEU A 88 12.90 -23.23 8.17
C LEU A 88 11.45 -22.76 8.41
N GLY A 89 10.47 -23.35 7.73
CA GLY A 89 9.05 -23.03 7.91
C GLY A 89 8.50 -21.94 7.00
N TYR A 90 9.19 -21.64 5.89
CA TYR A 90 8.71 -20.67 4.90
C TYR A 90 7.44 -21.15 4.19
N GLN A 91 6.41 -20.30 4.18
CA GLN A 91 5.12 -20.59 3.54
C GLN A 91 4.82 -19.68 2.33
N GLY A 92 5.86 -19.04 1.78
CA GLY A 92 5.75 -18.20 0.60
C GLY A 92 6.03 -18.96 -0.69
N LYS A 93 5.79 -18.31 -1.84
CA LYS A 93 6.06 -18.90 -3.16
C LYS A 93 7.51 -18.65 -3.56
N ARG A 94 8.14 -19.61 -4.25
CA ARG A 94 9.50 -19.46 -4.83
C ARG A 94 9.68 -18.16 -5.62
N ARG A 95 8.64 -17.70 -6.34
CA ARG A 95 8.68 -16.44 -7.11
C ARG A 95 8.99 -15.20 -6.25
N ILE A 96 8.63 -15.20 -4.96
CA ILE A 96 8.94 -14.12 -4.04
C ILE A 96 10.44 -14.08 -3.74
N LEU A 97 11.05 -15.26 -3.51
CA LEU A 97 12.50 -15.39 -3.35
C LEU A 97 13.23 -15.01 -4.65
N SER A 98 12.80 -15.53 -5.80
CA SER A 98 13.43 -15.18 -7.09
C SER A 98 13.35 -13.69 -7.40
N GLY A 99 12.23 -13.03 -7.04
CA GLY A 99 12.10 -11.59 -7.18
C GLY A 99 12.99 -10.79 -6.21
N TYR A 100 13.33 -11.37 -5.05
CA TYR A 100 14.25 -10.75 -4.10
C TYR A 100 15.72 -10.87 -4.54
N LEU A 101 16.10 -12.01 -5.10
CA LEU A 101 17.46 -12.27 -5.61
C LEU A 101 17.76 -11.56 -6.94
N ALA A 102 16.73 -11.08 -7.65
CA ALA A 102 16.86 -10.35 -8.91
C ALA A 102 16.86 -8.81 -8.73
N LEU A 103 16.79 -8.33 -7.49
CA LEU A 103 16.95 -6.91 -7.11
C LEU A 103 18.43 -6.59 -6.89
#